data_AF-A0AAW9ZQF7-F1
#
_entry.id   AF-A0AAW9ZQF7-F1
#
_cell.length_a   1.000
_cell.length_b   1.000
_cell.length_c   1.000
_cell.angle_alpha   90.00
_cell.angle_beta   90.00
_cell.angle_gamma   90.00
#
_symmetry.space_group_name_H-M   'P 1'
#
loop_
_entity.id
_entity.type
_entity.pdbx_description
1 polymer ?
#
loop_
_entity_poly.entity_id
_entity_poly.type
_entity_poly.pdbx_seq_one_letter_code
_entity_poly.pdbx_strand_id
1 'polypeptide(L)' 'MLGAVETLSPAEIAEQIAELRRAHRALDEEIQRVPANMDDELQMKRLKKRKLHLKDCITRLEMELVPDEPA' A
#
# COMPACT_ATOMS: atom_id res chain seq x y z
N MET A 1 -25.71 -16.01 12.50
CA MET A 1 -25.58 -14.88 11.55
C MET A 1 -24.33 -15.13 10.74
N LEU A 2 -24.46 -15.79 9.59
CA LEU A 2 -23.37 -15.97 8.63
C LEU A 2 -23.16 -14.61 7.97
N GLY A 3 -22.23 -13.82 8.51
CA GLY A 3 -21.75 -12.62 7.83
C GLY A 3 -21.15 -13.07 6.52
N ALA A 4 -21.78 -12.65 5.42
CA ALA A 4 -21.26 -12.84 4.09
C ALA A 4 -19.78 -12.43 4.10
N VAL A 5 -18.90 -13.36 3.76
CA VAL A 5 -17.60 -12.99 3.23
C VAL A 5 -17.95 -12.28 1.93
N GLU A 6 -18.12 -10.97 2.03
CA GLU A 6 -18.41 -10.09 0.91
C GLU A 6 -17.16 -10.18 0.04
N THR A 7 -17.22 -11.04 -0.98
CA THR A 7 -16.21 -11.06 -2.04
C THR A 7 -16.29 -9.69 -2.68
N LEU A 8 -15.35 -8.82 -2.32
CA LEU A 8 -15.22 -7.47 -2.84
C LEU A 8 -15.32 -7.54 -4.36
N SER A 9 -16.22 -6.76 -4.93
CA SER A 9 -16.35 -6.67 -6.37
C SER A 9 -15.05 -6.12 -6.99
N PRO A 10 -14.75 -6.44 -8.25
CA PRO A 10 -13.59 -5.89 -8.94
C PRO A 10 -13.51 -4.35 -8.89
N ALA A 11 -14.65 -3.66 -8.85
CA ALA A 11 -14.72 -2.21 -8.72
C ALA A 11 -14.26 -1.72 -7.33
N GLU A 12 -14.66 -2.40 -6.26
CA GLU A 12 -14.25 -2.06 -4.89
C GLU A 12 -12.76 -2.34 -4.66
N ILE A 13 -12.24 -3.43 -5.24
CA ILE A 13 -10.81 -3.74 -5.24
C ILE A 13 -10.02 -2.63 -5.96
N ALA A 14 -10.50 -2.19 -7.13
CA ALA A 14 -9.87 -1.10 -7.87
C ALA A 14 -9.89 0.24 -7.09
N GLU A 15 -10.98 0.53 -6.38
CA GLU A 15 -11.08 1.70 -5.49
C GLU A 15 -10.09 1.63 -4.33
N GLN A 16 -9.99 0.48 -3.66
CA GLN A 16 -8.98 0.26 -2.61
C GLN A 16 -7.55 0.38 -3.14
N ILE A 17 -7.25 -0.16 -4.33
CA ILE A 17 -5.94 0.02 -4.98
C ILE A 17 -5.68 1.52 -5.20
N ALA A 18 -6.66 2.29 -5.66
CA ALA A 18 -6.52 3.72 -5.86
C ALA A 18 -6.24 4.47 -4.55
N GLU A 19 -6.91 4.11 -3.46
CA GLU A 19 -6.65 4.63 -2.11
C GLU A 19 -5.25 4.30 -1.61
N LEU A 20 -4.85 3.04 -1.69
CA LEU A 20 -3.52 2.60 -1.28
C LEU A 20 -2.43 3.30 -2.10
N ARG A 21 -2.64 3.50 -3.41
CA ARG A 21 -1.73 4.27 -4.27
C ARG A 21 -1.64 5.74 -3.86
N ARG A 22 -2.76 6.37 -3.45
CA ARG A 22 -2.74 7.73 -2.89
C ARG A 22 -1.94 7.79 -1.59
N ALA A 23 -2.20 6.87 -0.66
CA ALA A 23 -1.46 6.78 0.60
C ALA A 23 0.04 6.51 0.39
N HIS A 24 0.39 5.66 -0.58
CA HIS A 24 1.78 5.39 -0.94
C HIS A 24 2.49 6.64 -1.47
N ARG A 25 1.84 7.46 -2.32
CA ARG A 25 2.41 8.73 -2.77
C ARG A 25 2.60 9.72 -1.62
N ALA A 26 1.63 9.84 -0.73
CA ALA A 26 1.74 10.71 0.45
C ALA A 26 2.91 10.30 1.35
N LEU A 27 3.10 9.00 1.59
CA LEU A 27 4.27 8.49 2.31
C LEU A 27 5.58 8.77 1.59
N ASP A 28 5.60 8.74 0.26
CA ASP A 28 6.80 9.06 -0.51
C ASP A 28 7.20 10.53 -0.36
N GLU A 29 6.22 11.44 -0.42
CA GLU A 29 6.45 12.86 -0.13
C GLU A 29 6.91 13.07 1.32
N GLU A 30 6.35 12.34 2.28
CA GLU A 30 6.80 12.40 3.68
C GLU A 30 8.26 11.96 3.80
N ILE A 31 8.64 10.84 3.17
CA ILE A 31 10.03 10.36 3.13
C ILE A 31 10.97 11.40 2.53
N GLN A 32 10.57 12.09 1.46
CA GLN A 32 11.38 13.14 0.83
C GLN A 32 11.57 14.37 1.74
N ARG A 33 10.63 14.63 2.65
CA ARG A 33 10.71 15.74 3.62
C ARG A 33 11.54 15.39 4.85
N VAL A 34 11.77 14.10 5.14
CA VAL A 34 12.59 13.68 6.29
C VAL A 34 14.06 13.97 6.01
N PRO A 35 14.73 14.79 6.83
CA PRO A 35 16.14 15.11 6.64
C PRO A 35 17.01 13.88 6.94
N ALA A 36 18.15 13.79 6.25
CA ALA A 36 19.10 12.70 6.41
C ALA A 36 20.03 12.93 7.63
N ASN A 37 19.46 12.98 8.84
CA ASN A 37 20.20 13.03 10.09
C ASN A 37 20.11 11.67 10.83
N MET A 38 20.95 11.47 11.85
CA MET A 38 21.03 10.20 12.58
C MET A 38 19.78 9.91 13.44
N ASP A 39 19.13 10.95 13.98
CA ASP A 39 17.93 10.81 14.82
C ASP A 39 16.70 10.36 14.00
N ASP A 40 16.62 10.82 12.75
CA ASP A 40 15.53 10.49 11.83
C ASP A 40 15.76 9.18 11.06
N GLU A 41 16.90 8.49 11.25
CA GLU A 41 17.13 7.18 10.63
C GLU A 41 16.05 6.16 11.02
N LEU A 42 15.63 6.16 12.29
CA LEU A 42 14.57 5.27 12.76
C LEU A 42 13.22 5.62 12.12
N GLN A 43 12.93 6.92 12.01
CA GLN A 43 11.72 7.41 11.34
C GLN A 43 11.73 7.02 9.86
N MET A 44 12.84 7.24 9.16
CA MET A 44 13.02 6.86 7.76
C MET A 44 12.85 5.35 7.56
N LYS A 45 13.41 4.52 8.44
CA LYS A 45 13.21 3.06 8.42
C LYS A 45 11.73 2.69 8.59
N ARG A 46 11.01 3.33 9.51
CA ARG A 46 9.57 3.10 9.72
C ARG A 46 8.72 3.50 8.51
N LEU A 47 9.01 4.65 7.91
CA LEU A 47 8.29 5.14 6.72
C LEU A 47 8.53 4.23 5.52
N LYS A 48 9.78 3.81 5.27
CA LYS A 48 10.10 2.85 4.21
C LYS A 48 9.39 1.51 4.40
N LYS A 49 9.31 1.01 5.65
CA LYS A 49 8.58 -0.23 5.96
C LYS A 49 7.08 -0.08 5.70
N ARG A 50 6.47 1.05 6.07
CA ARG A 50 5.06 1.35 5.75
C ARG A 50 4.83 1.41 4.23
N LYS A 51 5.72 2.08 3.50
CA LYS A 51 5.67 2.18 2.04
C LYS A 51 5.73 0.78 1.37
N LEU A 52 6.63 -0.08 1.83
CA LEU A 52 6.72 -1.46 1.35
C LEU A 52 5.42 -2.23 1.61
N HIS A 53 4.87 -2.12 2.82
CA HIS A 53 3.61 -2.78 3.16
C HIS A 53 2.44 -2.34 2.27
N LEU A 54 2.32 -1.04 1.98
CA LEU A 54 1.30 -0.55 1.04
C LEU A 54 1.49 -1.11 -0.36
N LYS A 55 2.75 -1.20 -0.84
CA LYS A 55 3.06 -1.81 -2.13
C LYS A 55 2.63 -3.28 -2.16
N ASP A 56 2.95 -4.04 -1.11
CA ASP A 56 2.57 -5.46 -1.02
C ASP A 56 1.05 -5.63 -1.00
N CYS A 57 0.32 -4.76 -0.28
CA CYS A 57 -1.14 -4.76 -0.28
C CYS A 57 -1.72 -4.43 -1.67
N ILE A 58 -1.14 -3.46 -2.38
CA ILE A 58 -1.53 -3.12 -3.76
C ILE A 58 -1.32 -4.33 -4.65
N THR A 59 -0.14 -4.95 -4.63
CA THR A 59 0.16 -6.13 -5.46
C THR A 59 -0.78 -7.29 -5.14
N ARG A 60 -1.11 -7.53 -3.86
CA ARG A 60 -2.06 -8.58 -3.48
C ARG A 60 -3.46 -8.34 -4.05
N LEU A 61 -3.95 -7.10 -3.98
CA LEU A 61 -5.24 -6.73 -4.55
C LEU A 61 -5.23 -6.72 -6.09
N GLU A 62 -4.11 -6.33 -6.70
CA GLU A 62 -3.92 -6.39 -8.15
C GLU A 62 -3.92 -7.84 -8.65
N MET A 63 -3.29 -8.77 -7.93
CA MET A 63 -3.35 -10.22 -8.22
C MET A 63 -4.76 -10.80 -8.08
N GLU A 64 -5.56 -10.26 -7.15
CA GLU A 64 -6.97 -10.65 -6.97
C GLU A 64 -7.85 -10.10 -8.12
N LEU A 65 -7.44 -8.98 -8.74
CA LEU A 65 -8.12 -8.36 -9.88
C LEU A 65 -7.66 -8.91 -11.25
N VAL A 66 -6.39 -9.28 -11.37
CA VAL A 66 -5.72 -9.75 -12.58
C VAL A 66 -5.03 -11.09 -12.24
N PRO A 67 -5.57 -12.24 -12.65
CA PRO A 67 -5.08 -13.55 -12.21
C PRO A 67 -3.68 -13.95 -12.71
N ASP A 68 -2.96 -13.11 -13.46
CA ASP A 68 -1.69 -13.51 -14.07
C ASP A 68 -0.76 -12.30 -14.30
N GLU A 69 0.29 -12.20 -13.48
CA GLU A 69 1.68 -12.40 -13.90
C GLU A 69 2.61 -12.05 -12.71
N PRO A 70 3.30 -13.02 -12.10
CA PRO A 70 4.35 -12.72 -11.13
C PRO A 70 5.54 -12.11 -11.86
N ALA A 71 5.91 -10.88 -11.49
CA ALA A 71 7.18 -10.24 -11.87
C ALA A 71 8.38 -10.85 -11.12
#